data_AF-A0A0W1RVR2-F1
#
_entry.id   AF-A0A0W1RVR2-F1
#
_cell.length_a   1.000
_cell.length_b   1.000
_cell.length_c   1.000
_cell.angle_alpha   90.00
_cell.angle_beta   90.00
_cell.angle_gamma   90.00
#
_symmetry.space_group_name_H-M   'P 1'
#
loop_
_entity.id
_entity.type
_entity.pdbx_description
1 polymer ?
#
loop_
_entity_poly.entity_id
_entity_poly.type
_entity_poly.pdbx_seq_one_letter_code
_entity_poly.pdbx_strand_id
1 'polypeptide(L)' 'MVSRENLVTLGFVLAAFPVAFAVQEVTGRFLYSYATVIVVGVVVPTAINEYLNHQRADS' A
#
# COMPACT_ATOMS: atom_id res chain seq x y z
N MET A 1 -18.36 -11.74 2.35
CA MET A 1 -18.54 -10.34 2.82
C MET A 1 -17.19 -9.65 2.67
N VAL A 2 -17.03 -8.69 1.77
CA VAL A 2 -15.75 -7.97 1.61
C VAL A 2 -15.76 -6.82 2.62
N SER A 3 -14.87 -6.85 3.62
CA SER A 3 -14.67 -5.73 4.56
C SER A 3 -14.14 -4.50 3.81
N ARG A 4 -14.49 -3.29 4.25
CA ARG A 4 -13.96 -2.04 3.67
C ARG A 4 -12.42 -2.03 3.67
N GLU A 5 -11.80 -2.57 4.71
CA GLU A 5 -10.34 -2.70 4.83
C GLU A 5 -9.76 -3.59 3.74
N ASN A 6 -10.46 -4.67 3.38
CA ASN A 6 -10.01 -5.59 2.35
C ASN A 6 -10.07 -4.93 0.96
N LEU A 7 -11.07 -4.08 0.73
CA LEU A 7 -11.22 -3.28 -0.49
C LEU A 7 -10.13 -2.21 -0.62
N VAL A 8 -9.80 -1.52 0.48
CA VAL A 8 -8.71 -0.53 0.52
C VAL A 8 -7.37 -1.21 0.28
N THR A 9 -7.11 -2.32 0.97
CA THR A 9 -5.87 -3.10 0.80
C THR A 9 -5.73 -3.57 -0.65
N LEU A 10 -6.81 -4.11 -1.24
CA LEU A 10 -6.80 -4.54 -2.64
C LEU A 10 -6.49 -3.38 -3.60
N GLY A 11 -7.07 -2.20 -3.35
CA GLY A 11 -6.79 -0.99 -4.13
C GLY A 11 -5.32 -0.60 -4.09
N PHE A 12 -4.69 -0.61 -2.91
CA PHE A 12 -3.27 -0.33 -2.75
C PHE A 12 -2.38 -1.36 -3.42
N VAL A 13 -2.71 -2.65 -3.30
CA VAL A 13 -1.98 -3.74 -3.98
C VAL A 13 -2.03 -3.57 -5.49
N LEU A 14 -3.19 -3.25 -6.06
CA LEU A 14 -3.33 -3.00 -7.49
C LEU A 14 -2.58 -1.75 -7.94
N ALA A 15 -2.58 -0.69 -7.11
CA ALA A 15 -1.85 0.55 -7.38
C ALA A 15 -0.32 0.40 -7.21
N ALA A 16 0.15 -0.58 -6.44
CA ALA A 16 1.58 -0.75 -6.16
C ALA A 16 2.39 -1.03 -7.43
N PHE A 17 1.83 -1.77 -8.39
CA PHE A 17 2.50 -2.09 -9.65
C PHE A 17 2.73 -0.87 -10.57
N PRO A 18 1.72 -0.07 -10.92
CA PRO A 18 1.95 1.13 -11.74
C PRO A 18 2.84 2.15 -11.03
N VAL A 19 2.74 2.28 -9.69
CA VAL A 19 3.62 3.18 -8.93
C VAL A 19 5.07 2.68 -8.94
N ALA A 20 5.30 1.39 -8.75
CA ALA A 20 6.64 0.80 -8.84
C ALA A 20 7.25 0.95 -10.25
N PHE A 21 6.43 0.78 -11.29
CA PHE A 21 6.87 1.02 -12.67
C PHE A 21 7.32 2.47 -12.88
N ALA A 22 6.52 3.44 -12.42
CA ALA A 22 6.89 4.86 -12.49
C ALA A 22 8.19 5.15 -11.72
N VAL A 23 8.36 4.55 -10.53
CA VAL A 23 9.60 4.69 -9.75
C VAL A 23 10.79 4.08 -10.49
N GLN A 24 10.61 2.93 -11.15
CA GLN A 24 11.67 2.32 -11.94
C GLN A 24 12.07 3.20 -13.13
N GLU A 25 11.10 3.79 -13.81
CA GLU A 25 11.33 4.66 -14.97
C GLU A 25 12.09 5.92 -14.58
N VAL A 26 11.76 6.53 -13.43
CA VAL A 26 12.43 7.74 -12.93
C VAL A 26 13.82 7.45 -12.36
N THR A 27 13.97 6.35 -11.60
CA THR A 27 15.23 6.06 -10.88
C THR A 27 16.20 5.19 -11.66
N GLY A 28 15.74 4.46 -12.68
CA GLY A 28 16.50 3.46 -13.41
C GLY A 28 16.97 2.27 -12.56
N ARG A 29 16.53 2.15 -11.30
CA ARG A 29 17.01 1.15 -10.34
C ARG A 29 15.90 0.22 -9.90
N PHE A 30 16.07 -1.06 -10.20
CA PHE A 30 15.14 -2.11 -9.80
C PHE A 30 14.91 -2.17 -8.29
N LEU A 31 15.93 -1.91 -7.47
CA LEU A 31 15.80 -1.95 -6.02
C LEU A 31 14.74 -0.97 -5.48
N TYR A 32 14.68 0.24 -6.04
CA TYR A 32 13.69 1.24 -5.62
C TYR A 32 12.27 0.90 -6.10
N SER A 33 12.15 0.32 -7.29
CA SER A 33 10.90 -0.24 -7.81
C SER A 33 10.37 -1.35 -6.90
N TYR A 34 11.23 -2.31 -6.55
CA TYR A 34 10.91 -3.40 -5.64
C TYR A 34 10.49 -2.91 -4.25
N ALA A 35 11.26 -1.97 -3.67
CA ALA A 35 10.91 -1.35 -2.40
C ALA A 35 9.56 -0.64 -2.45
N THR A 36 9.24 0.00 -3.57
CA THR A 36 7.94 0.69 -3.78
C THR A 36 6.77 -0.29 -3.72
N VAL A 37 6.89 -1.46 -4.34
CA VAL A 37 5.84 -2.49 -4.26
C VAL A 37 5.56 -2.88 -2.81
N ILE A 38 6.61 -3.08 -2.01
CA ILE A 38 6.47 -3.46 -0.59
C ILE A 38 5.83 -2.32 0.21
N VAL A 39 6.32 -1.10 0.05
CA VAL A 39 5.83 0.05 0.81
C VAL A 39 4.36 0.34 0.47
N VAL A 40 4.05 0.45 -0.82
CA VAL A 40 2.70 0.82 -1.27
C VAL A 40 1.71 -0.32 -1.10
N GLY A 41 2.11 -1.56 -1.41
CA GLY A 41 1.23 -2.72 -1.37
C GLY A 41 1.03 -3.32 0.02
N VAL A 42 1.95 -3.09 0.96
CA VAL A 42 1.92 -3.71 2.30
C VAL A 42 1.96 -2.67 3.39
N VAL A 43 3.03 -1.87 3.47
CA VAL A 43 3.26 -1.00 4.64
C VAL A 43 2.17 0.07 4.79
N VAL A 44 1.83 0.76 3.69
CA VAL A 44 0.80 1.81 3.68
C VAL A 44 -0.58 1.27 4.09
N PRO A 45 -1.15 0.24 3.45
CA PRO A 45 -2.46 -0.27 3.86
C PRO A 45 -2.45 -0.87 5.27
N THR A 46 -1.36 -1.50 5.72
CA THR A 46 -1.23 -1.96 7.11
C THR A 46 -1.27 -0.79 8.09
N ALA A 47 -0.50 0.27 7.86
CA ALA A 47 -0.48 1.45 8.71
C ALA A 47 -1.84 2.17 8.75
N ILE A 48 -2.53 2.25 7.60
CA ILE A 48 -3.87 2.82 7.52
C ILE A 48 -4.86 1.99 8.33
N ASN A 49 -4.84 0.67 8.19
CA ASN A 49 -5.73 -0.21 8.96
C ASN A 49 -5.44 -0.11 10.46
N GLU A 50 -4.17 -0.13 10.87
CA GLU A 50 -3.75 0.03 12.27
C GLU A 50 -4.27 1.35 12.86
N TYR A 51 -4.13 2.45 12.11
CA TYR A 51 -4.59 3.78 12.50
C TYR A 51 -6.11 3.85 12.64
N LEU A 52 -6.85 3.31 11.67
CA LEU A 52 -8.31 3.26 11.70
C LEU A 52 -8.83 2.37 12.84
N ASN A 53 -8.12 1.30 13.15
CA ASN A 53 -8.46 0.40 14.25
C ASN A 53 -8.23 1.06 15.61
N HIS A 54 -7.13 1.80 15.78
CA HIS A 54 -6.88 2.60 16.98
C HIS A 54 -7.97 3.65 17.23
N GLN A 55 -8.40 4.38 16.19
CA GLN A 55 -9.47 5.39 16.34
C GLN A 55 -10.81 4.80 16.77
N ARG A 56 -11.11 3.56 16.38
CA ARG A 56 -12.33 2.86 16.81
C ARG A 56 -12.27 2.36 18.24
N ALA A 57 -11.08 2.14 18.80
CA ALA A 57 -10.90 1.67 20.16
C ALA A 57 -11.07 2.81 21.20
N ASP A 58 -10.80 4.05 20.79
CA ASP A 58 -10.91 5.25 21.64
C ASP A 58 -12.32 5.91 21.63
N SER A 59 -13.27 5.38 20.85
CA SER A 59 -14.65 5.89 20.69
C SER A 59 -15.70 4.93 21.25
#